data_AF-A0A954XBW5-F1
#
_entry.id   AF-A0A954XBW5-F1
#
_cell.length_a   1.000
_cell.length_b   1.000
_cell.length_c   1.000
_cell.angle_alpha   90.00
_cell.angle_beta   90.00
_cell.angle_gamma   90.00
#
_symmetry.space_group_name_H-M   'P 1'
#
loop_
_entity.id
_entity.type
_entity.pdbx_description
1 polymer ?
#
loop_
_entity_poly.entity_id
_entity_poly.type
_entity_poly.pdbx_seq_one_letter_code
_entity_poly.pdbx_strand_id
1 'polypeptide(L)' 'IHSNSVRNMTKMGRAMDTTLFVKNGPCMASLGLGGEGYLSFSIAGPTGEGVTTPLTFTRERRCSMIDDLWVVGKG' A
#
# COMPACT_ATOMS: atom_id res chain seq x y z
N ILE A 1 4.67 -12.57 12.27
CA ILE A 1 4.26 -13.39 13.44
C ILE A 1 3.73 -14.73 12.97
N HIS A 2 4.05 -15.81 13.68
CA HIS A 2 3.34 -17.09 13.55
C HIS A 2 2.41 -17.28 14.76
N SER A 3 1.10 -17.31 14.53
CA SER A 3 0.09 -17.52 15.56
C SER A 3 -1.25 -17.91 14.96
N ASN A 4 -1.97 -18.82 15.61
CA ASN A 4 -3.36 -19.16 15.26
C ASN A 4 -4.40 -18.28 15.97
N SER A 5 -3.98 -17.41 16.89
CA SER A 5 -4.88 -16.51 17.62
C SER A 5 -4.97 -15.16 16.92
N VAL A 6 -6.16 -14.83 16.41
CA VAL A 6 -6.44 -13.52 15.80
C VAL A 6 -6.21 -12.38 16.79
N ARG A 7 -6.54 -12.57 18.07
CA ARG A 7 -6.32 -11.55 19.12
C ARG A 7 -4.83 -11.22 19.28
N ASN A 8 -3.97 -12.24 19.25
CA ASN A 8 -2.52 -12.05 19.36
C ASN A 8 -1.95 -11.36 18.13
N MET A 9 -2.38 -11.78 16.93
CA MET A 9 -1.96 -11.14 15.68
C MET A 9 -2.38 -9.67 15.61
N THR A 10 -3.59 -9.35 16.05
CA THR A 10 -4.09 -7.97 16.08
C THR A 10 -3.35 -7.12 17.12
N LYS A 11 -3.10 -7.66 18.32
CA LYS A 11 -2.32 -6.96 19.36
C LYS A 11 -0.91 -6.65 18.88
N MET A 12 -0.23 -7.63 18.27
CA MET A 12 1.13 -7.43 17.76
C MET A 12 1.15 -6.46 16.58
N GLY A 13 0.22 -6.59 15.63
CA GLY A 13 0.17 -5.69 14.47
C GLY A 13 0.03 -4.21 14.88
N ARG A 14 -0.79 -3.92 15.89
CA ARG A 14 -0.95 -2.56 16.43
C ARG A 14 0.27 -2.08 17.23
N ALA A 15 0.93 -2.96 17.97
CA ALA A 15 2.06 -2.58 18.81
C ALA A 15 3.36 -2.39 18.02
N MET A 16 3.55 -3.15 16.93
CA MET A 16 4.77 -3.11 16.13
C MET A 16 4.84 -1.89 15.20
N ASP A 17 3.69 -1.44 14.69
CA ASP A 17 3.57 -0.30 13.77
C ASP A 17 4.58 -0.35 12.61
N THR A 18 4.82 -1.56 12.07
CA THR A 18 5.77 -1.77 10.98
C THR A 18 5.11 -1.53 9.63
N THR A 19 5.88 -1.02 8.66
CA THR A 19 5.43 -0.84 7.27
C THR A 19 4.90 -2.13 6.64
N LEU A 20 5.52 -3.27 6.96
CA LEU A 20 5.11 -4.59 6.50
C LEU A 20 4.89 -5.50 7.71
N PHE A 21 3.75 -6.21 7.74
CA PHE A 21 3.41 -7.15 8.81
C PHE A 21 2.87 -8.48 8.27
N VAL A 22 3.73 -9.49 8.21
CA VAL A 22 3.37 -10.84 7.74
C VAL A 22 2.81 -11.69 8.89
N LYS A 23 1.73 -12.44 8.61
CA LYS A 23 1.10 -13.40 9.52
C LYS A 23 1.19 -14.80 8.91
N ASN A 24 1.74 -15.76 9.64
CA ASN A 24 1.79 -17.18 9.28
C ASN A 24 2.43 -17.50 7.91
N GLY A 25 3.44 -16.74 7.48
CA GLY A 25 4.14 -16.95 6.22
C GLY A 25 5.58 -16.45 6.26
N PRO A 26 6.40 -16.78 5.24
CA PRO A 26 7.76 -16.27 5.13
C PRO A 26 7.76 -14.74 4.93
N CYS A 27 8.84 -14.06 5.31
CA CYS A 27 8.93 -12.59 5.22
C CYS A 27 8.68 -12.05 3.80
N MET A 28 9.13 -12.79 2.77
CA MET A 28 8.98 -12.42 1.36
C MET A 28 7.52 -12.37 0.88
N ALA A 29 6.59 -12.99 1.62
CA ALA A 29 5.17 -12.91 1.31
C ALA A 29 4.61 -11.48 1.35
N SER A 30 5.27 -10.56 2.08
CA SER A 30 4.92 -9.13 2.09
C SER A 30 5.33 -8.36 0.83
N LEU A 31 6.10 -8.99 -0.07
CA LEU A 31 6.58 -8.43 -1.33
C LEU A 31 6.01 -9.17 -2.54
N GLY A 32 4.82 -9.77 -2.40
CA GLY A 32 4.16 -10.50 -3.50
C GLY A 32 4.75 -11.89 -3.82
N LEU A 33 5.74 -12.37 -3.07
CA LEU A 33 6.34 -13.69 -3.29
C LEU A 33 5.71 -14.74 -2.35
N GLY A 34 4.64 -15.37 -2.82
CA GLY A 34 3.86 -16.34 -2.02
C GLY A 34 2.85 -15.70 -1.07
N GLY A 35 2.56 -14.41 -1.26
CA GLY A 35 1.47 -13.67 -0.62
C GLY A 35 0.90 -12.64 -1.61
N GLU A 36 -0.24 -12.05 -1.27
CA GLU A 36 -0.90 -11.03 -2.10
C GLU A 36 -0.11 -9.71 -2.16
N GLY A 37 -0.26 -8.97 -3.25
CA GLY A 37 0.39 -7.66 -3.47
C GLY A 37 1.44 -7.67 -4.58
N TYR A 38 2.07 -6.52 -4.79
CA TYR A 38 3.09 -6.32 -5.83
C TYR A 38 4.51 -6.43 -5.27
N LEU A 39 5.45 -6.83 -6.13
CA LEU A 39 6.87 -6.92 -5.80
C LEU A 39 7.54 -5.54 -5.87
N SER A 40 8.34 -5.22 -4.84
CA SER A 40 9.31 -4.13 -4.85
C SER A 40 10.53 -4.50 -4.00
N PHE A 41 11.70 -3.96 -4.35
CA PHE A 41 12.93 -4.05 -3.56
C PHE A 41 13.24 -2.73 -2.83
N SER A 42 12.36 -1.74 -2.94
CA SER A 42 12.44 -0.47 -2.21
C SER A 42 11.22 -0.35 -1.30
N ILE A 43 11.49 -0.23 0.00
CA ILE A 43 10.47 -0.07 1.05
C ILE A 43 10.79 1.22 1.79
N ALA A 44 9.90 2.20 1.65
CA ALA A 44 10.06 3.52 2.22
C ALA A 44 9.39 3.59 3.59
N GLY A 45 10.17 3.29 4.63
CA GLY A 45 9.72 3.36 6.03
C GLY A 45 9.60 4.80 6.54
N PRO A 46 10.71 5.57 6.63
CA PRO A 46 10.71 6.90 7.24
C PRO A 46 9.83 7.94 6.53
N THR A 47 9.68 7.83 5.21
CA THR A 47 8.94 8.77 4.37
C THR A 47 7.49 8.33 4.11
N GLY A 48 7.14 7.09 4.46
CA GLY A 48 5.76 6.63 4.57
C GLY A 48 5.12 6.08 3.29
N GLU A 49 5.84 6.00 2.17
CA GLU A 49 5.28 5.50 0.90
C GLU A 49 5.10 3.98 0.89
N GLY A 50 5.70 3.27 1.84
CA GLY A 50 5.54 1.82 1.97
C GLY A 50 6.27 1.06 0.87
N VAL A 51 5.63 0.05 0.28
CA VAL A 51 6.17 -0.68 -0.86
C VAL A 51 6.10 0.24 -2.08
N THR A 52 7.24 0.69 -2.60
CA THR A 52 7.24 1.70 -3.67
C THR A 52 6.66 1.14 -4.97
N THR A 53 5.90 1.97 -5.68
CA THR A 53 5.33 1.68 -7.01
C THR A 53 5.81 2.72 -8.02
N PRO A 54 5.54 2.57 -9.33
CA PRO A 54 5.77 3.65 -10.28
C PRO A 54 5.13 4.98 -9.87
N LEU A 55 3.96 4.95 -9.21
CA LEU A 55 3.29 6.16 -8.72
C LEU A 55 4.12 6.90 -7.67
N THR A 56 4.87 6.19 -6.83
CA THR A 56 5.78 6.76 -5.81
C THR A 56 6.83 7.69 -6.42
N PHE A 57 7.19 7.48 -7.69
CA PHE A 57 8.22 8.27 -8.39
C PHE A 57 7.64 9.25 -9.41
N THR A 58 6.33 9.52 -9.35
CA THR A 58 5.64 10.47 -10.22
C THR A 58 4.95 11.57 -9.43
N ARG A 59 4.68 12.70 -10.08
CA ARG A 59 3.92 13.81 -9.48
C ARG A 59 2.46 13.70 -9.88
N GLU A 60 1.55 13.67 -8.91
CA GLU A 60 0.12 13.87 -9.18
C GLU A 60 -0.10 15.27 -9.77
N ARG A 61 -0.81 15.34 -10.90
CA ARG A 61 -1.19 16.60 -11.54
C ARG A 61 -2.70 16.65 -11.67
N ARG A 62 -3.32 17.67 -11.07
CA ARG A 62 -4.74 17.97 -11.27
C ARG A 62 -4.87 19.00 -12.38
N CYS A 63 -5.72 18.70 -13.36
CA CYS A 63 -6.02 19.57 -14.49
C CYS A 63 -7.53 19.78 -14.55
N SER A 64 -7.96 21.02 -14.79
CA SER A 64 -9.37 21.38 -14.94
C SER A 64 -9.55 22.13 -16.24
N MET A 65 -10.48 21.66 -17.06
CA MET A 65 -10.92 22.36 -18.27
C MET A 65 -12.19 23.12 -17.91
N ILE A 66 -12.13 24.44 -17.97
CA ILE A 66 -13.27 25.33 -17.68
C ILE A 66 -14.04 25.56 -18.96
N ASP A 67 -15.37 25.53 -18.87
CA ASP A 67 -16.32 25.79 -19.97
C ASP A 67 -16.31 24.78 -21.14
N ASP A 68 -15.51 23.72 -21.10
CA ASP A 68 -15.39 22.69 -22.13
C ASP A 68 -15.37 21.25 -21.57
N LEU A 69 -15.49 20.24 -22.45
CA LEU A 69 -15.56 18.79 -22.13
C LEU A 69 -16.71 18.36 -21.20
N TRP A 70 -17.76 19.18 -21.08
CA TRP A 70 -19.00 18.81 -20.41
C TRP A 70 -19.99 18.14 -21.39
N VAL A 71 -19.88 16.82 -21.54
CA VAL A 71 -20.59 16.04 -22.57
C VAL A 71 -22.09 15.84 -22.28
N VAL A 72 -22.55 16.07 -21.05
CA VAL A 72 -23.96 15.85 -20.65
C VAL A 72 -24.81 17.14 -20.68
N GLY A 73 -24.21 18.28 -21.07
CA GLY A 73 -24.91 19.50 -21.46
C GLY A 73 -25.43 20.39 -20.31
N LYS A 74 -25.37 21.72 -20.53
CA LYS A 74 -26.06 22.75 -19.75
C LYS A 74 -27.57 22.52 -19.85
N GLY A 75 -28.19 22.18 -18.72
CA GLY A 75 -29.65 22.29 -18.54
C GLY A 75 -30.10 23.74 -18.46
#